data_AF-A0A1G2Y9B7-F1
#
_entry.id   AF-A0A1G2Y9B7-F1
#
_cell.length_a   1.000
_cell.length_b   1.000
_cell.length_c   1.000
_cell.angle_alpha   90.00
_cell.angle_beta   90.00
_cell.angle_gamma   90.00
#
_symmetry.space_group_name_H-M   'P 1'
#
loop_
_entity.id
_entity.type
_entity.pdbx_description
1 polymer ?
#
loop_
_entity_poly.entity_id
_entity_poly.type
_entity_poly.pdbx_seq_one_letter_code
_entity_poly.pdbx_strand_id
1 'polypeptide(L)'
;MNKFLSRSTINFAVAVVSFLNLLGLALTGCIVKYVLPPGSGGIGRMLHGGDGQGRNIKELWSMTRHPWGDIHFHLSVVFVVLMIIHIALHWNWIQCYIKQTIGKASNK
;
A
#
# COMPACT_ATOMS: atom_id res chain seq x y z
N MET A 1 -12.07 25.38 23.31
CA MET A 1 -10.79 24.79 23.77
C MET A 1 -10.17 24.02 22.61
N ASN A 2 -9.57 24.72 21.64
CA ASN A 2 -8.98 24.10 20.45
C ASN A 2 -7.54 23.73 20.76
N LYS A 3 -7.31 22.49 21.22
CA LYS A 3 -5.96 21.94 21.32
C LYS A 3 -5.45 21.72 19.90
N PHE A 4 -4.64 22.65 19.40
CA PHE A 4 -3.76 22.34 18.27
C PHE A 4 -2.98 21.08 18.61
N LEU A 5 -3.13 20.03 17.79
CA LEU A 5 -2.43 18.77 17.96
C LEU A 5 -0.92 19.04 17.99
N SER A 6 -0.22 18.48 18.98
CA SER A 6 1.23 18.66 19.07
C SER A 6 1.90 18.02 17.85
N ARG A 7 3.02 18.58 17.37
CA ARG A 7 3.78 18.01 16.24
C ARG A 7 4.11 16.54 16.46
N SER A 8 4.41 16.15 17.71
CA SER A 8 4.65 14.76 18.09
C SER A 8 3.41 13.88 17.89
N THR A 9 2.22 14.37 18.28
CA THR A 9 0.95 13.66 18.08
C THR A 9 0.63 13.47 16.60
N ILE A 10 0.87 14.49 15.77
CA ILE A 10 0.66 14.40 14.31
C ILE A 10 1.61 13.37 13.70
N ASN A 11 2.90 13.42 14.05
CA ASN A 11 3.89 12.46 13.56
C ASN A 11 3.53 11.02 13.96
N PHE A 12 3.13 10.81 15.20
CA PHE A 12 2.69 9.50 15.68
C PHE A 12 1.42 9.01 14.96
N ALA A 13 0.42 9.87 14.78
CA ALA A 13 -0.80 9.54 14.07
C ALA A 13 -0.53 9.15 12.61
N VAL A 14 0.29 9.95 11.89
CA VAL A 14 0.68 9.64 10.50
C VAL A 14 1.45 8.32 10.44
N ALA A 15 2.33 8.03 11.40
CA ALA A 15 3.05 6.76 11.46
C ALA A 15 2.11 5.56 11.64
N VAL A 16 1.18 5.63 12.61
CA VAL A 16 0.20 4.56 12.86
C VAL A 16 -0.70 4.34 11.65
N VAL A 17 -1.26 5.41 11.07
CA VAL A 17 -2.14 5.32 9.90
C VAL A 17 -1.39 4.74 8.69
N SER A 18 -0.15 5.18 8.46
CA SER A 18 0.70 4.65 7.39
C SER A 18 1.01 3.17 7.57
N PHE A 19 1.29 2.74 8.80
CA PHE A 19 1.57 1.35 9.11
C PHE A 19 0.34 0.45 8.91
N LEU A 20 -0.83 0.89 9.36
CA LEU A 20 -2.08 0.16 9.14
C LEU A 20 -2.44 0.08 7.65
N ASN A 21 -2.24 1.17 6.91
CA ASN A 21 -2.43 1.18 5.46
C ASN A 21 -1.48 0.19 4.76
N LEU A 22 -0.19 0.20 5.12
CA LEU A 22 0.81 -0.75 4.60
C LEU A 22 0.40 -2.21 4.87
N LEU A 23 -0.09 -2.50 6.07
CA LEU A 23 -0.57 -3.83 6.42
C LEU A 23 -1.75 -4.23 5.54
N GLY A 24 -2.72 -3.34 5.35
CA GLY A 24 -3.86 -3.56 4.44
C GLY A 24 -3.40 -3.78 3.00
N LEU A 25 -2.42 -3.00 2.52
CA LEU A 25 -1.85 -3.14 1.18
C LEU A 25 -1.15 -4.49 1.00
N ALA A 26 -0.37 -4.92 1.98
CA ALA A 26 0.31 -6.22 1.97
C ALA A 26 -0.69 -7.39 1.98
N LEU A 27 -1.70 -7.33 2.84
CA LEU A 27 -2.73 -8.37 2.94
C LEU A 27 -3.55 -8.48 1.65
N THR A 28 -4.01 -7.36 1.10
CA THR A 28 -4.77 -7.34 -0.17
C THR A 28 -3.92 -7.81 -1.34
N GLY A 29 -2.63 -7.44 -1.40
CA GLY A 29 -1.70 -7.94 -2.40
C GLY A 29 -1.48 -9.44 -2.31
N CYS A 30 -1.32 -9.98 -1.09
CA CYS A 30 -1.25 -11.42 -0.85
C CYS A 30 -2.54 -12.15 -1.25
N ILE A 31 -3.71 -11.58 -0.97
CA ILE A 31 -5.01 -12.12 -1.39
C ILE A 31 -5.10 -12.19 -2.91
N VAL A 32 -4.81 -11.09 -3.61
CA VAL A 32 -4.88 -11.05 -5.09
C VAL A 32 -3.84 -11.97 -5.75
N LYS A 33 -2.67 -12.15 -5.12
CA LYS A 33 -1.61 -13.02 -5.66
C LYS A 33 -1.87 -14.50 -5.41
N TYR A 34 -2.23 -14.88 -4.18
CA TYR A 34 -2.29 -16.29 -3.77
C TYR A 34 -3.71 -16.86 -3.73
N VAL A 35 -4.70 -16.06 -3.34
CA VAL A 35 -6.11 -16.51 -3.23
C VAL A 35 -6.84 -16.36 -4.57
N LEU A 36 -6.61 -15.25 -5.27
CA LEU A 36 -7.28 -14.90 -6.54
C LEU A 36 -6.29 -14.74 -7.70
N PRO A 37 -5.48 -15.77 -8.05
CA PRO A 37 -4.43 -15.68 -9.07
C PRO A 37 -4.99 -15.34 -10.48
N PRO A 38 -4.11 -14.90 -11.42
CA PRO A 38 -4.54 -14.43 -12.74
C PRO A 38 -5.38 -15.49 -13.47
N GLY A 39 -6.48 -15.08 -14.10
CA GLY A 39 -7.42 -15.99 -14.78
C GLY A 39 -8.58 -16.51 -13.91
N SER A 40 -8.64 -16.16 -12.62
CA SER A 40 -9.73 -16.57 -11.71
C SER A 40 -10.97 -15.67 -11.72
N GLY A 41 -10.90 -14.48 -12.34
CA GLY A 41 -11.95 -13.43 -12.28
C GLY A 41 -12.95 -13.40 -13.45
N GLY A 42 -13.06 -14.46 -14.26
CA GLY A 42 -14.07 -14.59 -15.32
C GLY A 42 -13.83 -13.76 -16.59
N ILE A 43 -13.66 -12.44 -16.48
CA ILE A 43 -13.61 -11.51 -17.63
C ILE A 43 -12.40 -11.73 -18.55
N GLY A 44 -11.20 -11.95 -17.99
CA GLY A 44 -10.00 -12.26 -18.79
C GLY A 44 -10.09 -13.59 -19.54
N ARG A 45 -10.99 -14.50 -19.14
CA ARG A 45 -11.21 -15.80 -19.80
C ARG A 45 -12.19 -15.70 -20.96
N MET A 46 -13.17 -14.80 -20.87
CA MET A 46 -14.17 -14.54 -21.90
C MET A 46 -13.57 -13.82 -23.13
N LEU A 47 -12.55 -12.97 -22.92
CA LEU A 47 -11.86 -12.25 -24.00
C LEU A 47 -10.70 -13.03 -24.64
N HIS A 48 -10.12 -14.03 -23.97
CA HIS A 48 -8.94 -14.78 -24.44
C HIS A 48 -9.24 -16.20 -24.97
N GLY A 49 -10.49 -16.50 -25.35
CA GLY A 49 -10.83 -17.78 -26.00
C GLY A 49 -10.59 -19.01 -25.12
N GLY A 50 -10.70 -18.86 -23.79
CA GLY A 50 -10.48 -19.95 -22.85
C GLY A 50 -11.62 -20.97 -22.91
N ASP A 51 -11.26 -22.21 -23.18
CA ASP A 51 -12.11 -23.41 -23.17
C ASP A 51 -12.98 -23.40 -21.91
N GLY A 52 -14.29 -23.25 -22.13
CA GLY A 52 -15.35 -23.07 -21.13
C GLY A 52 -15.54 -24.23 -20.17
N GLN A 53 -14.59 -25.17 -20.09
CA GLN A 53 -14.59 -26.25 -19.11
C GLN A 53 -14.11 -25.73 -17.73
N GLY A 54 -15.09 -25.42 -16.89
CA GLY A 54 -15.21 -26.08 -15.58
C GLY A 54 -14.20 -25.74 -14.47
N ARG A 55 -13.51 -24.59 -14.49
CA ARG A 55 -12.85 -24.10 -13.25
C ARG A 55 -13.74 -23.06 -12.57
N ASN A 56 -14.23 -23.40 -11.37
CA ASN A 56 -15.00 -22.52 -10.48
C ASN A 56 -14.36 -21.12 -10.42
N ILE A 57 -15.17 -20.08 -10.64
CA ILE A 57 -14.78 -18.69 -10.37
C ILE A 57 -14.36 -18.64 -8.90
N LYS A 58 -13.13 -18.23 -8.64
CA LYS A 58 -12.67 -18.11 -7.25
C LYS A 58 -13.20 -16.79 -6.72
N GLU A 59 -13.99 -16.88 -5.67
CA GLU A 59 -14.54 -15.74 -4.96
C GLU A 59 -14.01 -15.78 -3.52
N LEU A 60 -13.66 -14.60 -3.01
CA LEU A 60 -13.40 -14.42 -1.59
C LEU A 60 -14.38 -13.36 -1.09
N TRP A 61 -15.23 -13.75 -0.13
CA TRP A 61 -16.31 -12.90 0.40
C TRP A 61 -17.29 -12.43 -0.68
N SER A 62 -17.67 -13.33 -1.59
CA SER A 62 -18.54 -13.02 -2.74
C SER A 62 -17.98 -11.93 -3.68
N MET A 63 -16.68 -11.64 -3.59
CA MET A 63 -15.98 -10.69 -4.44
C MET A 63 -14.95 -11.43 -5.31
N THR A 64 -14.95 -11.12 -6.60
CA THR A 64 -13.98 -11.67 -7.56
C THR A 64 -12.65 -10.91 -7.51
N ARG A 65 -11.67 -11.32 -8.33
CA ARG A 65 -10.34 -10.68 -8.41
C ARG A 65 -10.41 -9.17 -8.68
N HIS A 66 -11.37 -8.70 -9.46
CA HIS A 66 -11.42 -7.31 -9.91
C HIS A 66 -11.73 -6.34 -8.74
N PRO A 67 -12.80 -6.53 -7.96
CA PRO A 67 -13.05 -5.71 -6.77
C PRO A 67 -11.91 -5.72 -5.74
N TRP A 68 -11.27 -6.87 -5.51
CA TRP A 68 -10.09 -6.94 -4.62
C TRP A 68 -8.89 -6.17 -5.18
N GLY A 69 -8.72 -6.18 -6.51
CA GLY A 69 -7.74 -5.36 -7.21
C GLY A 69 -8.03 -3.86 -7.06
N ASP A 70 -9.30 -3.46 -7.14
CA ASP A 70 -9.73 -2.08 -6.93
C ASP A 70 -9.42 -1.61 -5.50
N ILE A 71 -9.76 -2.42 -4.48
CA ILE A 71 -9.42 -2.13 -3.08
C ILE A 71 -7.91 -1.97 -2.90
N HIS A 72 -7.13 -2.91 -3.46
CA HIS A 72 -5.68 -2.84 -3.41
C HIS A 72 -5.16 -1.54 -4.04
N PHE A 73 -5.67 -1.18 -5.22
CA PHE A 73 -5.28 0.05 -5.92
C PHE A 73 -5.58 1.32 -5.11
N HIS A 74 -6.76 1.43 -4.52
CA HIS A 74 -7.10 2.59 -3.68
C HIS A 74 -6.21 2.66 -2.44
N LEU A 75 -5.91 1.52 -1.81
CA LEU A 75 -4.93 1.47 -0.71
C LEU A 75 -3.55 1.94 -1.18
N SER A 76 -3.10 1.55 -2.38
CA SER A 76 -1.81 2.00 -2.95
C SER A 76 -1.76 3.51 -3.10
N VAL A 77 -2.83 4.13 -3.62
CA VAL A 77 -2.90 5.58 -3.81
C VAL A 77 -2.82 6.30 -2.46
N VAL A 78 -3.59 5.84 -1.47
CA VAL A 78 -3.54 6.40 -0.11
C VAL A 78 -2.16 6.21 0.51
N PHE A 79 -1.53 5.05 0.31
CA PHE A 79 -0.18 4.76 0.80
C PHE A 79 0.84 5.76 0.24
N VAL A 80 0.82 6.02 -1.07
CA VAL A 80 1.73 6.98 -1.71
C VAL A 80 1.56 8.38 -1.12
N VAL A 81 0.32 8.84 -0.95
CA VAL A 81 0.03 10.15 -0.33
C VAL A 81 0.56 10.20 1.11
N LEU A 82 0.33 9.16 1.91
CA LEU A 82 0.85 9.06 3.27
C LEU A 82 2.38 9.06 3.34
N MET A 83 3.06 8.40 2.39
CA MET A 83 4.52 8.41 2.32
C MET A 83 5.09 9.78 1.94
N ILE A 84 4.45 10.52 1.04
CA ILE A 84 4.82 11.90 0.73
C ILE A 84 4.71 12.78 1.99
N ILE A 85 3.58 12.68 2.70
CA ILE A 85 3.36 13.42 3.95
C ILE A 85 4.40 13.02 5.01
N HIS A 86 4.67 11.73 5.16
CA HIS A 86 5.66 11.21 6.10
C HIS A 86 7.05 11.81 5.82
N ILE A 87 7.52 11.78 4.57
CA ILE A 87 8.81 12.35 4.19
C ILE A 87 8.84 13.85 4.46
N ALA A 88 7.77 14.58 4.12
CA ALA A 88 7.68 16.02 4.37
C ALA A 88 7.78 16.34 5.88
N LEU A 89 7.11 15.58 6.74
CA LEU A 89 7.19 15.74 8.20
C LEU A 89 8.59 15.44 8.75
N HIS A 90 9.31 14.50 8.15
CA HIS A 90 10.64 14.08 8.58
C HIS A 90 11.80 14.77 7.83
N TRP A 91 11.51 15.74 6.96
CA TRP A 91 12.49 16.37 6.07
C TRP A 91 13.73 16.92 6.79
N ASN A 92 13.54 17.59 7.93
CA ASN A 92 14.65 18.13 8.73
C ASN A 92 15.60 17.04 9.24
N TRP A 93 15.03 15.91 9.68
CA TRP A 93 15.82 14.76 10.13
C TRP A 93 16.59 14.15 8.96
N ILE A 94 15.97 14.01 7.78
CA ILE A 94 16.61 13.50 6.56
C ILE A 94 17.82 14.36 6.18
N GLN A 95 17.66 15.69 6.16
CA GLN A 95 18.75 16.62 5.86
C GLN A 95 19.92 16.48 6.84
N CYS A 96 19.64 16.37 8.14
CA CYS A 96 20.67 16.15 9.15
C CYS A 96 21.39 14.81 8.96
N TYR A 97 20.66 13.73 8.66
CA TYR A 97 21.22 12.40 8.48
C TYR A 97 22.11 12.30 7.24
N ILE A 98 21.70 12.91 6.12
CA ILE A 98 22.48 12.95 4.88
C ILE A 98 23.80 13.68 5.11
N LYS A 99 23.77 14.86 5.76
CA LYS A 99 24.97 15.64 6.09
C LYS A 99 25.96 14.83 6.95
N GLN A 100 25.46 14.12 7.95
CA GLN A 100 26.30 13.28 8.81
C GLN A 100 26.95 12.12 8.05
N THR A 101 26.21 11.49 7.15
CA THR A 101 26.71 10.35 6.36
C THR A 101 27.81 10.78 5.38
N ILE A 102 27.61 11.90 4.68
CA ILE A 102 28.60 12.46 3.75
C ILE A 102 29.82 13.00 4.51
N GLY A 103 29.63 13.72 5.62
CA GLY A 103 30.75 14.25 6.42
C GLY A 103 31.63 13.15 7.00
N LYS A 104 31.06 12.00 7.39
CA LYS A 104 31.83 10.82 7.83
C LYS A 104 32.61 10.16 6.69
N ALA A 105 32.05 10.13 5.48
CA ALA A 105 32.74 9.60 4.30
C ALA A 105 33.91 10.49 3.83
N SER A 106 33.84 11.81 4.07
CA SER A 106 34.92 12.75 3.72
C SER A 106 36.10 12.76 4.71
N ASN A 107 35.93 12.21 5.92
CA ASN A 107 36.90 12.27 7.01
C ASN A 107 37.55 10.90 7.28
N LYS A 108 37.55 10.02 6.27
CA LYS A 108 38.13 8.68 6.29
C LYS A 108 39.05 8.55 5.07
#